data_AF-A0A429YSE6-F1
#
_entry.id   AF-A0A429YSE6-F1
#
_cell.length_a   1.000
_cell.length_b   1.000
_cell.length_c   1.000
_cell.angle_alpha   90.00
_cell.angle_beta   90.00
_cell.angle_gamma   90.00
#
_symmetry.space_group_name_H-M   'P 1'
#
loop_
_entity.id
_entity.type
_entity.pdbx_description
1 polymer ?
#
loop_
_entity_poly.entity_id
_entity_poly.type
_entity_poly.pdbx_seq_one_letter_code
_entity_poly.pdbx_strand_id
1 'polypeptide(L)'
;MKFLAATAMSAVIWASAFGGQALAQDHVGPITDYVKANIEPWLSDPVVIGAINEQNAAHAGLTQADIDALDKQWRAEVDAGSKPLIDKVMGNALSKFLAAKQAEAGGMITEAFVMDNKGLNVGQSEITSDYWQGDEAKWQKSYALGAGTIFVDDVDKDESTQRLQSQVSVAISDPATGQAIGAITLGIDVEGL
;
A
#
# COMPACT_ATOMS: atom_id res chain seq x y z
N MET A 1 34.32 -18.63 -72.78
CA MET A 1 34.20 -20.04 -72.36
C MET A 1 34.58 -20.13 -70.88
N LYS A 2 33.62 -20.56 -70.05
CA LYS A 2 33.74 -21.11 -68.68
C LYS A 2 34.27 -20.21 -67.53
N PHE A 3 33.30 -19.70 -66.79
CA PHE A 3 33.14 -19.59 -65.33
C PHE A 3 34.32 -19.93 -64.41
N LEU A 4 34.54 -19.06 -63.41
CA LEU A 4 34.59 -19.47 -62.01
C LEU A 4 34.13 -18.32 -61.10
N ALA A 5 33.12 -18.63 -60.29
CA ALA A 5 32.51 -17.78 -59.30
C ALA A 5 33.35 -17.76 -58.02
N ALA A 6 33.39 -16.62 -57.32
CA ALA A 6 33.78 -16.55 -55.93
C ALA A 6 32.81 -15.60 -55.20
N THR A 7 31.98 -16.22 -54.38
CA THR A 7 30.95 -15.67 -53.52
C THR A 7 31.59 -14.83 -52.41
N ALA A 8 31.24 -13.54 -52.29
CA ALA A 8 31.58 -12.73 -51.13
C ALA A 8 30.36 -12.63 -50.21
N MET A 9 30.54 -13.13 -49.00
CA MET A 9 29.55 -13.36 -47.96
C MET A 9 29.15 -12.03 -47.29
N SER A 10 27.87 -11.69 -47.34
CA SER A 10 27.31 -10.57 -46.58
C SER A 10 27.24 -10.93 -45.09
N ALA A 11 28.00 -10.24 -44.24
CA ALA A 11 27.84 -10.31 -42.80
C ALA A 11 26.70 -9.37 -42.39
N VAL A 12 25.49 -9.91 -42.24
CA VAL A 12 24.39 -9.24 -41.55
C VAL A 12 24.65 -9.39 -40.05
N ILE A 13 25.03 -8.31 -39.38
CA ILE A 13 25.10 -8.25 -37.92
C ILE A 13 23.66 -8.15 -37.43
N TRP A 14 23.11 -9.29 -36.98
CA TRP A 14 21.96 -9.27 -36.08
C TRP A 14 22.45 -8.78 -34.72
N ALA A 15 22.25 -7.49 -34.43
CA ALA A 15 22.33 -7.01 -33.07
C ALA A 15 21.10 -7.55 -32.34
N SER A 16 21.29 -8.65 -31.61
CA SER A 16 20.32 -9.15 -30.65
C SER A 16 19.96 -8.03 -29.70
N ALA A 17 18.69 -7.60 -29.74
CA ALA A 17 18.08 -6.89 -28.64
C ALA A 17 18.18 -7.80 -27.41
N PHE A 18 19.11 -7.52 -26.51
CA PHE A 18 19.02 -8.04 -25.15
C PHE A 18 17.78 -7.40 -24.54
N GLY A 19 16.73 -8.20 -24.50
CA GLY A 19 15.44 -7.84 -23.95
C GLY A 19 15.57 -7.48 -22.47
N GLY A 20 14.68 -6.58 -22.06
CA GLY A 20 14.45 -6.29 -20.67
C GLY A 20 14.14 -7.57 -19.91
N GLN A 21 14.87 -7.77 -18.82
CA GLN A 21 14.48 -8.48 -17.62
C GLN A 21 15.50 -8.03 -16.56
N ALA A 22 15.31 -6.80 -16.06
CA ALA A 22 15.74 -6.54 -14.70
C ALA A 22 14.81 -7.41 -13.85
N LEU A 23 15.32 -8.56 -13.43
CA LEU A 23 14.69 -9.36 -12.40
C LEU A 23 14.53 -8.42 -11.21
N ALA A 24 13.30 -7.99 -10.90
CA ALA A 24 13.00 -7.52 -9.57
C ALA A 24 13.51 -8.63 -8.65
N GLN A 25 14.51 -8.33 -7.81
CA GLN A 25 14.87 -9.24 -6.72
C GLN A 25 13.59 -9.63 -5.99
N ASP A 26 13.53 -10.87 -5.48
CA ASP A 26 12.39 -11.35 -4.68
C ASP A 26 12.20 -10.46 -3.44
N HIS A 27 11.40 -9.40 -3.58
CA HIS A 27 11.15 -8.38 -2.56
C HIS A 27 10.11 -8.85 -1.54
N VAL A 28 9.28 -9.82 -1.93
CA VAL A 28 8.17 -10.31 -1.12
C VAL A 28 8.66 -10.94 0.19
N GLY A 29 9.71 -11.77 0.14
CA GLY A 29 10.30 -12.40 1.32
C GLY A 29 10.81 -11.37 2.34
N PRO A 30 11.78 -10.51 1.99
CA PRO A 30 12.32 -9.49 2.88
C PRO A 30 11.26 -8.55 3.48
N ILE A 31 10.28 -8.09 2.69
CA ILE A 31 9.18 -7.25 3.18
C ILE A 31 8.33 -8.01 4.20
N THR A 32 8.00 -9.26 3.91
CA THR A 32 7.21 -10.10 4.83
C THR A 32 7.93 -10.28 6.16
N ASP A 33 9.24 -10.51 6.13
CA ASP A 33 10.06 -10.66 7.35
C ASP A 33 10.13 -9.33 8.13
N TYR A 34 10.28 -8.20 7.44
CA TYR A 34 10.23 -6.88 8.06
C TYR A 34 8.90 -6.62 8.77
N VAL A 35 7.77 -6.95 8.13
CA VAL A 35 6.43 -6.81 8.70
C VAL A 35 6.27 -7.65 9.98
N LYS A 36 6.67 -8.92 9.93
CA LYS A 36 6.60 -9.80 11.10
C LYS A 36 7.42 -9.29 12.27
N ALA A 37 8.61 -8.77 12.00
CA ALA A 37 9.52 -8.30 13.04
C ALA A 37 9.08 -6.95 13.64
N ASN A 38 8.58 -6.02 12.82
CA ASN A 38 8.44 -4.61 13.20
C ASN A 38 7.00 -4.10 13.27
N ILE A 39 6.07 -4.72 12.53
CA ILE A 39 4.71 -4.19 12.31
C ILE A 39 3.65 -5.02 13.04
N GLU A 40 3.79 -6.34 13.12
CA GLU A 40 2.86 -7.21 13.86
C GLU A 40 2.54 -6.72 15.29
N PRO A 41 3.50 -6.19 16.08
CA PRO A 41 3.20 -5.65 17.41
C PRO A 41 2.20 -4.48 17.39
N TRP A 42 2.12 -3.71 16.31
CA TRP A 42 1.23 -2.55 16.20
C TRP A 42 -0.22 -2.98 15.97
N LEU A 43 -0.44 -4.12 15.32
CA LEU A 43 -1.77 -4.56 14.90
C LEU A 43 -2.71 -4.82 16.07
N SER A 44 -2.16 -5.06 17.26
CA SER A 44 -2.90 -5.28 18.50
C SER A 44 -2.88 -4.07 19.44
N ASP A 45 -2.27 -2.94 19.03
CA ASP A 45 -2.23 -1.74 19.85
C ASP A 45 -3.66 -1.21 20.09
N PRO A 46 -4.03 -0.86 21.35
CA PRO A 46 -5.35 -0.34 21.66
C PRO A 46 -5.77 0.87 20.80
N VAL A 47 -4.83 1.71 20.34
CA VAL A 47 -5.15 2.85 19.47
C VAL A 47 -5.61 2.39 18.09
N VAL A 48 -5.03 1.31 17.57
CA VAL A 48 -5.38 0.72 16.27
C VAL A 48 -6.73 0.01 16.38
N ILE A 49 -6.86 -0.91 17.33
CA ILE A 49 -8.08 -1.70 17.53
C ILE A 49 -9.27 -0.80 17.85
N GLY A 50 -9.08 0.17 18.77
CA GLY A 50 -10.13 1.10 19.17
C GLY A 50 -10.65 1.93 18.01
N ALA A 51 -9.76 2.53 17.22
CA ALA A 51 -10.14 3.38 16.10
C ALA A 51 -10.88 2.60 15.00
N ILE A 52 -10.43 1.38 14.66
CA ILE A 52 -11.12 0.54 13.68
C ILE A 52 -12.51 0.16 14.18
N ASN A 53 -12.64 -0.27 15.43
CA ASN A 53 -13.92 -0.67 15.99
C ASN A 53 -14.91 0.49 16.09
N GLU A 54 -14.45 1.68 16.50
CA GLU A 54 -15.26 2.90 16.52
C GLU A 54 -15.75 3.27 15.11
N GLN A 55 -14.85 3.23 14.11
CA GLN A 55 -15.22 3.55 12.74
C GLN A 55 -16.15 2.50 12.13
N ASN A 56 -15.87 1.21 12.31
CA ASN A 56 -16.74 0.12 11.86
C ASN A 56 -18.16 0.25 12.42
N ALA A 57 -18.30 0.63 13.70
CA ALA A 57 -19.59 0.87 14.33
C ALA A 57 -20.29 2.11 13.73
N ALA A 58 -19.57 3.22 13.55
CA ALA A 58 -20.10 4.43 12.94
C ALA A 58 -20.50 4.22 11.47
N HIS A 59 -19.77 3.36 10.76
CA HIS A 59 -19.96 3.11 9.34
C HIS A 59 -20.91 1.95 9.05
N ALA A 60 -21.45 1.25 10.07
CA ALA A 60 -22.30 0.08 9.89
C ALA A 60 -23.49 0.30 8.92
N GLY A 61 -24.04 1.53 8.90
CA GLY A 61 -25.14 1.92 8.03
C GLY A 61 -24.76 2.51 6.67
N LEU A 62 -23.47 2.71 6.37
CA LEU A 62 -23.06 3.33 5.10
C LEU A 62 -23.37 2.42 3.91
N THR A 63 -24.06 3.00 2.93
CA THR A 63 -24.26 2.43 1.61
C THR A 63 -23.04 2.69 0.72
N GLN A 64 -22.96 2.02 -0.43
CA GLN A 64 -21.92 2.33 -1.42
C GLN A 64 -21.99 3.79 -1.88
N ALA A 65 -23.19 4.36 -2.04
CA ALA A 65 -23.34 5.75 -2.44
C ALA A 65 -22.78 6.72 -1.39
N ASP A 66 -22.85 6.37 -0.10
CA ASP A 66 -22.26 7.17 0.97
C ASP A 66 -20.73 7.05 0.98
N ILE A 67 -20.19 5.85 0.73
CA ILE A 67 -18.75 5.61 0.56
C ILE A 67 -18.20 6.45 -0.61
N ASP A 68 -18.85 6.37 -1.77
CA ASP A 68 -18.48 7.15 -2.95
C ASP A 68 -18.57 8.66 -2.70
N ALA A 69 -19.50 9.10 -1.85
CA ALA A 69 -19.64 10.51 -1.49
C ALA A 69 -18.51 10.98 -0.57
N LEU A 70 -18.12 10.17 0.42
CA LEU A 70 -16.97 10.44 1.29
C LEU A 70 -15.67 10.47 0.49
N ASP A 71 -15.49 9.55 -0.46
CA ASP A 71 -14.34 9.53 -1.34
C ASP A 71 -14.24 10.79 -2.21
N LYS A 72 -15.35 11.17 -2.85
CA LYS A 72 -15.42 12.42 -3.62
C LYS A 72 -15.15 13.65 -2.76
N GLN A 73 -15.65 13.67 -1.52
CA GLN A 73 -15.37 14.77 -0.59
C GLN A 73 -13.87 14.85 -0.30
N TRP A 74 -13.23 13.74 0.08
CA TRP A 74 -11.80 13.69 0.35
C TRP A 74 -10.98 14.23 -0.81
N ARG A 75 -11.23 13.72 -2.02
CA ARG A 75 -10.53 14.13 -3.24
C ARG A 75 -10.71 15.62 -3.55
N ALA A 76 -11.90 16.16 -3.32
CA ALA A 76 -12.14 17.59 -3.43
C ALA A 76 -11.39 18.40 -2.36
N GLU A 77 -11.21 17.84 -1.17
CA GLU A 77 -10.50 18.48 -0.07
C GLU A 77 -8.97 18.50 -0.27
N VAL A 78 -8.36 17.56 -1.01
CA VAL A 78 -6.88 17.49 -1.21
C VAL A 78 -6.28 18.83 -1.67
N ASP A 79 -6.94 19.55 -2.58
CA ASP A 79 -6.47 20.85 -3.10
C ASP A 79 -7.24 22.06 -2.53
N ALA A 80 -8.25 21.83 -1.69
CA ALA A 80 -9.08 22.91 -1.14
C ALA A 80 -8.41 23.67 0.01
N GLY A 81 -8.83 24.92 0.24
CA GLY A 81 -8.40 25.69 1.41
C GLY A 81 -9.03 25.24 2.74
N SER A 82 -10.13 24.49 2.70
CA SER A 82 -10.79 23.89 3.86
C SER A 82 -10.90 22.39 3.63
N LYS A 83 -10.50 21.60 4.63
CA LYS A 83 -10.36 20.14 4.50
C LYS A 83 -10.98 19.39 5.69
N PRO A 84 -12.26 19.60 6.04
CA PRO A 84 -12.82 19.10 7.30
C PRO A 84 -12.76 17.57 7.46
N LEU A 85 -12.91 16.79 6.40
CA LEU A 85 -12.77 15.32 6.47
C LEU A 85 -11.30 14.92 6.63
N ILE A 86 -10.40 15.50 5.84
CA ILE A 86 -8.94 15.25 5.96
C ILE A 86 -8.46 15.66 7.36
N ASP A 87 -8.79 16.85 7.84
CA ASP A 87 -8.41 17.37 9.15
C ASP A 87 -8.92 16.45 10.28
N LYS A 88 -10.13 15.91 10.14
CA LYS A 88 -10.68 14.95 11.09
C LYS A 88 -9.87 13.65 11.12
N VAL A 89 -9.55 13.08 9.96
CA VAL A 89 -8.81 11.82 9.86
C VAL A 89 -7.36 12.02 10.30
N MET A 90 -6.65 12.99 9.73
CA MET A 90 -5.24 13.28 10.06
C MET A 90 -5.06 13.77 11.50
N GLY A 91 -6.07 14.40 12.10
CA GLY A 91 -6.03 14.90 13.47
C GLY A 91 -6.27 13.85 14.56
N ASN A 92 -6.72 12.64 14.21
CA ASN A 92 -7.09 11.61 15.17
C ASN A 92 -5.87 10.92 15.82
N ALA A 93 -6.12 10.10 16.85
CA ALA A 93 -5.07 9.43 17.61
C ALA A 93 -4.31 8.39 16.78
N LEU A 94 -5.01 7.68 15.88
CA LEU A 94 -4.42 6.66 15.02
C LEU A 94 -3.46 7.28 13.99
N SER A 95 -3.85 8.36 13.32
CA SER A 95 -3.00 9.09 12.38
C SER A 95 -1.73 9.62 13.05
N LYS A 96 -1.83 10.14 14.28
CA LYS A 96 -0.66 10.55 15.08
C LYS A 96 0.25 9.37 15.44
N PHE A 97 -0.33 8.23 15.79
CA PHE A 97 0.41 7.00 16.04
C PHE A 97 1.18 6.56 14.78
N LEU A 98 0.51 6.51 13.63
CA LEU A 98 1.11 6.10 12.36
C LEU A 98 2.21 7.07 11.90
N ALA A 99 1.99 8.38 12.03
CA ALA A 99 3.02 9.39 11.72
C ALA A 99 4.25 9.24 12.62
N ALA A 100 4.07 8.96 13.92
CA ALA A 100 5.19 8.68 14.83
C ALA A 100 5.94 7.41 14.42
N LYS A 101 5.22 6.34 14.05
CA LYS A 101 5.79 5.09 13.55
C LYS A 101 6.57 5.24 12.25
N GLN A 102 6.05 6.02 11.31
CA GLN A 102 6.76 6.35 10.08
C GLN A 102 8.06 7.11 10.39
N ALA A 103 8.02 8.10 11.29
CA ALA A 103 9.21 8.85 11.69
C ALA A 103 10.26 7.98 12.40
N GLU A 104 9.83 7.07 13.30
CA GLU A 104 10.69 6.09 13.98
C GLU A 104 11.39 5.15 13.00
N ALA A 105 10.76 4.84 11.86
CA ALA A 105 11.30 3.95 10.84
C ALA A 105 12.43 4.57 9.99
N GLY A 106 12.76 5.86 10.19
CA GLY A 106 13.95 6.48 9.60
C GLY A 106 13.98 6.47 8.06
N GLY A 107 12.82 6.43 7.41
CA GLY A 107 12.68 6.39 5.95
C GLY A 107 12.40 5.00 5.36
N MET A 108 12.45 3.93 6.16
CA MET A 108 12.07 2.58 5.72
C MET A 108 10.57 2.49 5.40
N ILE A 109 9.73 3.21 6.16
CA ILE A 109 8.30 3.32 5.90
C ILE A 109 8.07 4.68 5.24
N THR A 110 7.53 4.68 4.03
CA THR A 110 7.24 5.90 3.26
C THR A 110 5.84 6.42 3.52
N GLU A 111 4.89 5.53 3.80
CA GLU A 111 3.52 5.83 4.17
C GLU A 111 2.96 4.70 5.04
N ALA A 112 1.95 5.01 5.87
CA ALA A 112 1.19 4.03 6.62
C ALA A 112 -0.25 4.49 6.79
N PHE A 113 -1.21 3.64 6.48
CA PHE A 113 -2.63 3.91 6.72
C PHE A 113 -3.39 2.65 7.09
N VAL A 114 -4.46 2.83 7.85
CA VAL A 114 -5.35 1.76 8.29
C VAL A 114 -6.71 1.94 7.64
N MET A 115 -7.27 0.87 7.10
CA MET A 115 -8.56 0.80 6.43
C MET A 115 -9.56 0.00 7.28
N ASP A 116 -10.82 0.42 7.25
CA ASP A 116 -11.93 -0.24 7.94
C ASP A 116 -12.53 -1.41 7.14
N ASN A 117 -13.62 -2.00 7.66
CA ASN A 117 -14.32 -3.13 7.06
C ASN A 117 -15.07 -2.81 5.75
N LYS A 118 -15.02 -1.57 5.28
CA LYS A 118 -15.53 -1.08 4.00
C LYS A 118 -14.41 -0.53 3.11
N GLY A 119 -13.17 -0.51 3.59
CA GLY A 119 -12.02 0.03 2.89
C GLY A 119 -11.85 1.55 3.02
N LEU A 120 -12.60 2.22 3.90
CA LEU A 120 -12.38 3.65 4.17
C LEU A 120 -11.21 3.82 5.15
N ASN A 121 -10.35 4.81 4.90
CA ASN A 121 -9.22 5.08 5.79
C ASN A 121 -9.69 5.52 7.19
N VAL A 122 -9.23 4.82 8.23
CA VAL A 122 -9.47 5.11 9.65
C VAL A 122 -8.46 6.13 10.16
N GLY A 123 -7.20 6.02 9.72
CA GLY A 123 -6.11 6.91 10.08
C GLY A 123 -4.93 6.72 9.13
N GLN A 124 -4.14 7.76 8.94
CA GLN A 124 -3.07 7.81 7.94
C GLN A 124 -1.88 8.62 8.49
N SER A 125 -0.67 8.27 8.08
CA SER A 125 0.53 9.03 8.39
C SER A 125 0.71 10.22 7.43
N GLU A 126 0.26 10.06 6.18
CA GLU A 126 0.25 11.07 5.12
C GLU A 126 -1.11 11.05 4.41
N ILE A 127 -1.43 12.12 3.65
CA ILE A 127 -2.71 12.23 2.94
C ILE A 127 -2.66 11.36 1.68
N THR A 128 -3.53 10.34 1.60
CA THR A 128 -3.75 9.57 0.36
C THR A 128 -4.48 10.38 -0.72
N SER A 129 -4.38 9.95 -1.97
CA SER A 129 -5.10 10.55 -3.11
C SER A 129 -6.62 10.48 -2.96
N ASP A 130 -7.10 9.43 -2.32
CA ASP A 130 -8.50 9.01 -2.21
C ASP A 130 -8.74 8.36 -0.84
N TYR A 131 -9.99 8.39 -0.39
CA TYR A 131 -10.35 7.96 0.97
C TYR A 131 -10.75 6.50 1.03
N TRP A 132 -11.36 6.02 -0.05
CA TRP A 132 -11.81 4.64 -0.19
C TRP A 132 -10.76 3.81 -0.92
N GLN A 133 -10.43 2.68 -0.33
CA GLN A 133 -9.42 1.72 -0.80
C GLN A 133 -10.03 0.31 -0.94
N GLY A 134 -11.35 0.18 -0.79
CA GLY A 134 -12.03 -1.13 -0.76
C GLY A 134 -12.10 -1.82 -2.12
N ASP A 135 -11.94 -1.07 -3.21
CA ASP A 135 -11.78 -1.56 -4.56
C ASP A 135 -10.32 -1.88 -4.92
N GLU A 136 -9.36 -1.48 -4.09
CA GLU A 136 -7.93 -1.67 -4.31
C GLU A 136 -7.42 -3.05 -3.86
N ALA A 137 -6.36 -3.53 -4.52
CA ALA A 137 -5.75 -4.83 -4.23
C ALA A 137 -5.28 -4.95 -2.77
N LYS A 138 -4.78 -3.85 -2.20
CA LYS A 138 -4.35 -3.76 -0.80
C LYS A 138 -5.43 -4.19 0.18
N TRP A 139 -6.70 -3.86 -0.07
CA TRP A 139 -7.82 -4.27 0.79
C TRP A 139 -8.38 -5.64 0.38
N GLN A 140 -8.57 -5.87 -0.93
CA GLN A 140 -9.18 -7.09 -1.45
C GLN A 140 -8.31 -8.35 -1.25
N LYS A 141 -6.99 -8.21 -1.26
CA LYS A 141 -6.04 -9.31 -1.11
C LYS A 141 -5.47 -9.41 0.30
N SER A 142 -5.85 -8.51 1.22
CA SER A 142 -5.54 -8.63 2.65
C SER A 142 -6.80 -8.89 3.47
N TYR A 143 -7.48 -7.84 3.95
CA TYR A 143 -8.66 -7.94 4.82
C TYR A 143 -9.74 -8.87 4.26
N ALA A 144 -10.09 -8.76 2.97
CA ALA A 144 -11.17 -9.55 2.40
C ALA A 144 -10.86 -11.07 2.31
N LEU A 145 -9.58 -11.47 2.47
CA LEU A 145 -9.17 -12.87 2.56
C LEU A 145 -9.08 -13.39 4.00
N GLY A 146 -9.23 -12.51 4.99
CA GLY A 146 -9.40 -12.87 6.40
C GLY A 146 -8.17 -12.64 7.29
N ALA A 147 -8.27 -13.14 8.52
CA ALA A 147 -7.29 -12.92 9.57
C ALA A 147 -5.90 -13.46 9.20
N GLY A 148 -4.84 -12.68 9.49
CA GLY A 148 -3.45 -13.07 9.27
C GLY A 148 -3.00 -13.03 7.81
N THR A 149 -3.82 -12.56 6.88
CA THR A 149 -3.39 -12.38 5.48
C THR A 149 -2.41 -11.22 5.37
N ILE A 150 -1.25 -11.49 4.76
CA ILE A 150 -0.27 -10.50 4.33
C ILE A 150 -0.25 -10.50 2.81
N PHE A 151 -0.40 -9.34 2.20
CA PHE A 151 -0.29 -9.12 0.76
C PHE A 151 0.83 -8.12 0.49
N VAL A 152 1.82 -8.51 -0.31
CA VAL A 152 2.89 -7.63 -0.78
C VAL A 152 2.62 -7.37 -2.26
N ASP A 153 2.52 -6.10 -2.64
CA ASP A 153 2.28 -5.68 -4.01
C ASP A 153 3.57 -5.66 -4.84
N ASP A 154 3.43 -5.44 -6.14
CA ASP A 154 4.58 -5.25 -7.02
C ASP A 154 5.39 -4.00 -6.60
N VAL A 155 6.67 -3.98 -6.98
CA VAL A 155 7.53 -2.80 -6.77
C VAL A 155 7.12 -1.72 -7.75
N ASP A 156 6.86 -0.52 -7.25
CA ASP A 156 6.67 0.69 -8.03
C ASP A 156 7.77 1.71 -7.72
N LYS A 157 8.02 2.63 -8.66
CA LYS A 157 8.98 3.70 -8.47
C LYS A 157 8.24 4.96 -8.03
N ASP A 158 8.56 5.45 -6.84
CA ASP A 158 8.10 6.75 -6.40
C ASP A 158 8.68 7.85 -7.30
N GLU A 159 7.82 8.54 -8.06
CA GLU A 159 8.26 9.53 -9.05
C GLU A 159 8.96 10.74 -8.41
N SER A 160 8.64 11.05 -7.14
CA SER A 160 9.14 12.24 -6.45
C SER A 160 10.54 12.06 -5.85
N THR A 161 10.83 10.87 -5.35
CA THR A 161 12.10 10.51 -4.69
C THR A 161 12.99 9.64 -5.56
N GLN A 162 12.45 9.12 -6.67
CA GLN A 162 13.07 8.13 -7.55
C GLN A 162 13.44 6.82 -6.86
N ARG A 163 12.90 6.57 -5.65
CA ARG A 163 13.09 5.33 -4.88
C ARG A 163 12.16 4.24 -5.37
N LEU A 164 12.60 3.00 -5.21
CA LEU A 164 11.75 1.84 -5.39
C LEU A 164 11.02 1.56 -4.08
N GLN A 165 9.70 1.41 -4.15
CA GLN A 165 8.88 1.03 -3.01
C GLN A 165 7.92 -0.09 -3.38
N SER A 166 7.50 -0.86 -2.38
CA SER A 166 6.40 -1.81 -2.52
C SER A 166 5.44 -1.60 -1.35
N GLN A 167 4.13 -1.68 -1.64
CA GLN A 167 3.13 -1.64 -0.58
C GLN A 167 2.92 -3.04 0.00
N VAL A 168 2.86 -3.12 1.32
CA VAL A 168 2.46 -4.32 2.05
C VAL A 168 1.21 -4.05 2.86
N SER A 169 0.24 -4.95 2.76
CA SER A 169 -1.05 -4.88 3.45
C SER A 169 -1.23 -6.07 4.35
N VAL A 170 -1.65 -5.83 5.60
CA VAL A 170 -1.85 -6.88 6.61
C VAL A 170 -3.24 -6.76 7.20
N ALA A 171 -3.98 -7.88 7.18
CA ALA A 171 -5.28 -7.96 7.83
C ALA A 171 -5.14 -7.83 9.35
N ILE A 172 -5.86 -6.87 9.93
CA ILE A 172 -5.90 -6.62 11.37
C ILE A 172 -7.05 -7.42 11.95
N SER A 173 -6.76 -8.23 12.96
CA SER A 173 -7.77 -9.06 13.64
C SER A 173 -8.09 -8.49 15.02
N ASP A 174 -9.36 -8.51 15.39
CA ASP A 174 -9.79 -8.21 16.74
C ASP A 174 -9.23 -9.28 17.69
N PRO A 175 -8.46 -8.91 18.73
CA PRO A 175 -7.79 -9.89 19.60
C PRO A 175 -8.77 -10.68 20.48
N ALA A 176 -9.99 -10.20 20.69
CA ALA A 176 -11.00 -10.89 21.48
C ALA A 176 -11.78 -11.93 20.66
N THR A 177 -11.97 -11.68 19.36
CA THR A 177 -12.79 -12.55 18.49
C THR A 177 -12.00 -13.34 17.45
N GLY A 178 -10.78 -12.91 17.13
CA GLY A 178 -9.98 -13.43 16.03
C GLY A 178 -10.52 -13.07 14.63
N GLN A 179 -11.57 -12.25 14.53
CA GLN A 179 -12.13 -11.83 13.25
C GLN A 179 -11.33 -10.67 12.68
N ALA A 180 -11.13 -10.66 11.36
CA ALA A 180 -10.59 -9.50 10.67
C ALA A 180 -11.54 -8.30 10.84
N ILE A 181 -11.00 -7.15 11.19
CA ILE A 181 -11.78 -5.90 11.39
C ILE A 181 -11.34 -4.76 10.47
N GLY A 182 -10.19 -4.90 9.83
CA GLY A 182 -9.64 -3.94 8.89
C GLY A 182 -8.29 -4.41 8.34
N ALA A 183 -7.53 -3.52 7.73
CA ALA A 183 -6.16 -3.80 7.31
C ALA A 183 -5.28 -2.56 7.45
N ILE A 184 -3.99 -2.77 7.72
CA ILE A 184 -2.96 -1.72 7.57
C ILE A 184 -2.27 -1.89 6.23
N THR A 185 -1.97 -0.78 5.56
CA THR A 185 -1.08 -0.72 4.39
C THR A 185 0.13 0.12 4.76
N LEU A 186 1.32 -0.33 4.35
CA LEU A 186 2.56 0.43 4.49
C LEU A 186 3.29 0.46 3.15
N GLY A 187 3.81 1.62 2.76
CA GLY A 187 4.85 1.71 1.73
C GLY A 187 6.21 1.40 2.34
N ILE A 188 6.95 0.46 1.76
CA ILE A 188 8.28 0.03 2.22
C ILE A 188 9.32 0.38 1.17
N ASP A 189 10.36 1.11 1.57
CA ASP A 189 11.54 1.36 0.73
C ASP A 189 12.29 0.04 0.51
N VAL A 190 12.24 -0.49 -0.71
CA VAL A 190 12.84 -1.80 -0.99
C VAL A 190 14.37 -1.72 -1.11
N GLU A 191 14.93 -0.53 -1.31
CA GLU A 191 16.38 -0.34 -1.36
C GLU A 191 17.00 -0.33 0.05
N GLY A 192 16.19 -0.09 1.08
CA GLY A 192 16.61 -0.06 2.48
C GLY A 192 16.61 -1.41 3.20
N LEU A 193 16.04 -2.46 2.60
CA LEU A 193 15.84 -3.80 3.21
C LEU A 193 17.11 -4.65 3.33
#